data_AF-A0AAF0VLG4-F1
#
_entry.id   AF-A0AAF0VLG4-F1
#
_cell.length_a   1.000
_cell.length_b   1.000
_cell.length_c   1.000
_cell.angle_alpha   90.00
_cell.angle_beta   90.00
_cell.angle_gamma   90.00
#
_symmetry.space_group_name_H-M   'P 1'
#
loop_
_entity.id
_entity.type
_entity.pdbx_description
1 polymer ?
#
loop_
_entity_poly.entity_id
_entity_poly.type
_entity_poly.pdbx_seq_one_letter_code
_entity_poly.pdbx_strand_id
1 'polypeptide(L)' 'MAAVSDRPGNCAVTVDSAGNLPGRGAWLHPDQQCLDAALRRRAFVRALRITGSPETSAVVEYFSASRGAGESGPTG' A
#
# COMPACT_ATOMS: atom_id res chain seq x y z
N MET A 1 -6.06 1.45 1.77
CA MET A 1 -5.35 2.68 2.19
C MET A 1 -3.99 2.26 2.72
N ALA A 2 -2.87 2.71 2.15
CA ALA A 2 -1.54 2.38 2.66
C ALA A 2 -0.91 3.61 3.32
N ALA A 3 -0.54 3.49 4.61
CA ALA A 3 0.14 4.55 5.35
C ALA A 3 1.49 4.03 5.85
N VAL A 4 2.49 4.90 5.79
CA VAL A 4 3.90 4.55 6.00
C VAL A 4 4.55 5.64 6.82
N SER A 5 5.14 5.25 7.93
CA SER A 5 6.28 5.96 8.50
C SER A 5 7.05 5.00 9.36
N ASP A 6 8.25 4.67 8.90
CA ASP A 6 9.31 4.26 9.81
C ASP A 6 10.25 5.46 9.97
N ARG A 7 10.93 5.54 11.12
CA ARG A 7 11.84 6.62 11.53
C ARG A 7 12.78 7.05 10.40
N PRO A 8 13.48 8.20 10.53
CA PRO A 8 14.61 8.49 9.66
C PRO A 8 15.67 7.38 9.76
N GLY A 9 15.63 6.40 8.85
CA GLY A 9 16.48 5.21 8.85
C GLY A 9 15.90 4.02 8.10
N ASN A 10 14.64 3.65 8.35
CA ASN A 10 13.95 2.57 7.64
C ASN A 10 12.60 3.10 7.14
N CYS A 11 12.03 2.52 6.09
CA CYS A 11 10.76 2.98 5.53
C CYS A 11 9.90 1.75 5.25
N ALA A 12 8.83 1.54 6.01
CA ALA A 12 7.98 0.34 5.88
C ALA A 12 6.57 0.72 5.43
N VAL A 13 6.10 0.11 4.33
CA VAL A 13 4.75 0.30 3.79
C VAL A 13 3.77 -0.66 4.45
N THR A 14 2.74 -0.13 5.11
CA THR A 14 1.65 -0.94 5.66
C THR A 14 0.28 -0.44 5.18
N VAL A 15 -0.74 -1.29 5.32
CA VAL A 15 -2.13 -0.94 5.00
C VAL A 15 -2.81 -0.42 6.25
N ASP A 16 -3.25 0.83 6.20
CA ASP A 16 -4.08 1.47 7.22
C ASP A 16 -5.55 1.34 6.83
N SER A 17 -6.23 0.29 7.29
CA SER A 17 -7.67 0.17 7.09
C SER A 17 -8.48 1.18 7.93
N ALA A 18 -7.91 1.69 9.03
CA ALA A 18 -8.60 2.58 9.97
C ALA A 18 -8.44 4.07 9.66
N GLY A 19 -7.55 4.44 8.73
CA GLY A 19 -7.27 5.85 8.39
C GLY A 19 -6.69 6.66 9.55
N ASN A 20 -6.10 5.98 10.54
CA ASN A 20 -5.65 6.57 11.79
C ASN A 20 -4.12 6.74 11.86
N LEU A 21 -3.38 6.35 10.82
CA LEU A 21 -1.93 6.50 10.82
C LEU A 21 -1.51 7.94 10.48
N PRO A 22 -0.75 8.61 11.37
CA PRO A 22 -0.24 9.95 11.11
C PRO A 22 0.82 9.89 10.00
N GLY A 23 0.63 10.64 8.91
CA GLY A 23 1.61 10.71 7.84
C GLY A 23 1.02 11.03 6.46
N ARG A 24 1.82 10.83 5.42
CA ARG A 24 1.35 10.87 4.03
C ARG A 24 0.87 9.46 3.66
N GLY A 25 -0.26 9.38 2.96
CA GLY A 25 -0.87 8.11 2.54
C GLY A 25 -0.93 7.98 1.02
N ALA A 26 -1.00 6.74 0.56
CA ALA A 26 -1.26 6.41 -0.84
C ALA A 26 -2.54 5.57 -0.95
N TRP A 27 -3.35 5.89 -1.97
CA TRP A 27 -4.59 5.19 -2.27
C TRP A 27 -4.38 4.27 -3.45
N LEU A 28 -4.79 3.01 -3.28
CA LEU A 28 -4.80 2.00 -4.31
C LEU A 28 -6.13 1.28 -4.29
N HIS A 29 -6.59 0.85 -5.45
CA HIS A 29 -7.69 -0.10 -5.55
C HIS A 29 -7.32 -1.41 -4.86
N PRO A 30 -8.28 -2.12 -4.23
CA PRO A 30 -8.09 -3.42 -3.58
C PRO A 30 -7.91 -4.55 -4.62
N ASP A 31 -7.05 -4.33 -5.60
CA ASP A 31 -6.77 -5.25 -6.69
C ASP A 31 -5.28 -5.59 -6.74
N GLN A 32 -4.97 -6.86 -6.93
CA GLN A 32 -3.59 -7.36 -6.98
C GLN A 32 -2.79 -6.77 -8.15
N GLN A 33 -3.41 -6.54 -9.31
CA GLN A 33 -2.71 -5.94 -10.46
C GLN A 33 -2.38 -4.48 -10.20
N CYS A 34 -3.28 -3.76 -9.52
CA CYS A 34 -3.02 -2.40 -9.07
C CYS A 34 -1.82 -2.36 -8.13
N LEU A 35 -1.74 -3.30 -7.16
CA LEU A 35 -0.61 -3.41 -6.25
C LEU A 35 0.71 -3.71 -6.99
N ASP A 36 0.74 -4.73 -7.86
CA ASP A 36 1.94 -5.07 -8.65
C ASP A 36 2.43 -3.87 -9.47
N ALA A 37 1.51 -3.18 -10.15
CA ALA A 37 1.83 -1.98 -10.90
C ALA A 37 2.41 -0.88 -9.99
N ALA A 38 1.83 -0.67 -8.80
CA ALA A 38 2.31 0.34 -7.85
C ALA A 38 3.70 0.01 -7.28
N LEU A 39 3.97 -1.26 -7.00
CA LEU A 39 5.27 -1.75 -6.56
C LEU A 39 6.33 -1.58 -7.65
N ARG A 40 6.05 -2.07 -8.86
CA ARG A 40 6.94 -1.95 -10.02
C ARG A 40 7.26 -0.49 -10.38
N ARG A 41 6.25 0.37 -10.36
CA ARG A 41 6.37 1.80 -10.69
C ARG A 41 6.92 2.65 -9.55
N ARG A 42 7.16 2.06 -8.37
CA ARG A 42 7.53 2.77 -7.13
C ARG A 42 6.56 3.92 -6.81
N ALA A 43 5.26 3.70 -7.02
CA ALA A 43 4.22 4.70 -6.81
C ALA A 43 4.17 5.15 -5.35
N PHE A 44 4.37 4.23 -4.40
CA PHE A 44 4.47 4.51 -2.97
C PHE A 44 5.64 5.44 -2.65
N VAL A 45 6.82 5.17 -3.20
CA VAL A 45 8.02 6.00 -2.99
C VAL A 45 7.75 7.45 -3.41
N ARG A 46 7.10 7.62 -4.56
CA ARG A 46 6.79 8.93 -5.12
C ARG A 46 5.68 9.66 -4.33
N ALA A 47 4.60 8.95 -3.98
CA ALA A 47 3.47 9.51 -3.24
C ALA A 47 3.87 9.88 -1.80
N LEU A 48 4.74 9.09 -1.18
CA LEU A 48 5.14 9.22 0.21
C LEU A 48 6.44 10.01 0.39
N ARG A 49 7.11 10.39 -0.70
CA ARG A 49 8.44 11.02 -0.72
C ARG A 49 9.47 10.24 0.11
N ILE A 50 9.47 8.92 -0.02
CA ILE A 50 10.45 8.06 0.65
C ILE A 50 11.77 8.14 -0.11
N THR A 51 12.87 8.39 0.60
CA THR A 51 14.23 8.27 0.07
C THR A 51 14.70 6.82 0.23
N GLY A 52 14.47 5.99 -0.78
CA GLY A 52 14.94 4.59 -0.82
C GLY A 52 13.87 3.62 -1.31
N SER A 53 14.17 2.32 -1.16
CA SER A 53 13.19 1.25 -1.36
C SER A 53 12.51 0.95 -0.03
N PRO A 54 11.22 1.28 0.13
CA PRO A 54 10.50 0.93 1.34
C PRO A 54 10.17 -0.56 1.35
N GLU A 55 10.07 -1.13 2.54
CA GLU A 55 9.63 -2.51 2.71
C GLU A 55 8.14 -2.63 2.43
N THR A 56 7.74 -3.41 1.44
CA THR A 56 6.33 -3.53 1.01
C THR A 56 5.71 -4.87 1.35
N SER A 57 6.41 -5.74 2.08
CA SER A 57 5.94 -7.08 2.43
C SER A 57 4.59 -7.06 3.14
N ALA A 58 4.38 -6.15 4.09
CA ALA A 58 3.10 -6.05 4.80
C ALA A 58 1.92 -5.70 3.87
N VAL A 59 2.14 -4.88 2.84
CA VAL A 59 1.10 -4.57 1.84
C VAL A 59 0.81 -5.78 0.96
N VAL A 60 1.83 -6.49 0.51
CA VAL A 60 1.67 -7.70 -0.32
C VAL A 60 0.89 -8.76 0.44
N GLU A 61 1.26 -9.03 1.69
CA GLU A 61 0.55 -9.96 2.55
C GLU A 61 -0.89 -9.54 2.79
N TYR A 62 -1.14 -8.26 3.11
CA TYR A 62 -2.49 -7.76 3.30
C TYR A 62 -3.36 -7.93 2.04
N PHE A 63 -2.85 -7.57 0.87
CA PHE A 63 -3.57 -7.69 -0.40
C PHE A 63 -3.72 -9.15 -0.86
N SER A 64 -2.82 -10.04 -0.43
CA SER A 64 -2.95 -11.48 -0.66
C SER A 64 -4.05 -12.06 0.22
N ALA A 65 -4.06 -11.68 1.51
CA ALA A 65 -5.06 -12.10 2.49
C ALA A 65 -6.46 -11.53 2.19
N SER A 66 -6.54 -10.30 1.69
CA SER A 66 -7.81 -9.62 1.37
C SER A 66 -8.44 -10.05 0.04
N ARG A 67 -7.80 -10.95 -0.75
CA ARG A 67 -8.46 -11.60 -1.91
C ARG A 67 -9.74 -12.36 -1.53
N GLY A 68 -9.95 -12.63 -0.23
CA GLY A 68 -11.20 -13.21 0.30
C GLY A 68 -12.23 -12.21 0.85
N ALA A 69 -11.95 -10.89 0.85
CA ALA A 69 -12.80 -9.89 1.51
C ALA A 69 -13.32 -8.77 0.58
N GLY A 70 -12.98 -8.82 -0.71
CA GLY A 70 -13.36 -7.81 -1.69
C GLY A 70 -14.09 -8.39 -2.89
N GLU A 71 -15.30 -8.92 -2.69
CA GLU A 71 -16.29 -8.95 -3.78
C GLU A 71 -16.63 -7.50 -4.14
N SER A 72 -15.86 -6.91 -5.04
CA SER A 72 -16.36 -5.82 -5.88
C SER A 72 -16.98 -6.49 -7.09
N GLY A 73 -18.29 -6.66 -7.03
CA GLY A 73 -19.10 -7.27 -8.09
C GLY A 73 -18.89 -6.62 -9.47
N PRO A 74 -19.27 -7.32 -10.54
CA PRO A 74 -19.07 -6.86 -11.90
C PRO A 74 -19.81 -5.54 -12.12
N THR A 75 -19.09 -4.50 -12.53
CA THR A 75 -19.71 -3.30 -13.10
C THR A 75 -20.25 -3.69 -14.48
N GLY A 76 -21.57 -3.60 -14.64
CA GLY A 76 -22.29 -3.92 -15.88
C GLY A 76 -22.11 -2.92 -17.00
#